data_AF-A0A3D5R2E6-F1
#
_entry.id   AF-A0A3D5R2E6-F1
#
_cell.length_a   1.000
_cell.length_b   1.000
_cell.length_c   1.000
_cell.angle_alpha   90.00
_cell.angle_beta   90.00
_cell.angle_gamma   90.00
#
_symmetry.space_group_name_H-M   'P 1'
#
loop_
_entity.id
_entity.type
_entity.pdbx_description
1 polymer ?
#
loop_
_entity_poly.entity_id
_entity_poly.type
_entity_poly.pdbx_seq_one_letter_code
_entity_poly.pdbx_strand_id
1 'polypeptide(L)'
;MDILLNKLRDIELRYRELEGLLSDAQVASKQGLYQKYAKEHSDLTVLVETIRRYEKVKTSLAENQELLAENDEELKAMAKEETAQLQQELAELQEKIRVLLLPKDPNDDKNVFLEIRAGTGGDEAGLFV
;
A
#
# COMPACT_ATOMS: atom_id res chain seq x y z
N MET A 1 0.86 -15.93 7.61
CA MET A 1 1.70 -14.74 7.36
C MET A 1 2.33 -14.79 5.97
N ASP A 2 2.66 -15.98 5.46
CA ASP A 2 3.35 -16.17 4.16
C ASP A 2 2.54 -15.77 2.92
N ILE A 3 1.22 -15.91 2.96
CA ILE A 3 0.34 -15.54 1.82
C ILE A 3 0.43 -14.03 1.52
N LEU A 4 0.54 -13.20 2.54
CA LEU A 4 0.64 -11.74 2.38
C LEU A 4 2.00 -11.38 1.77
N LEU A 5 3.08 -11.96 2.28
CA LEU A 5 4.44 -11.73 1.77
C LEU A 5 4.60 -12.17 0.32
N ASN A 6 4.02 -13.31 -0.05
CA ASN A 6 4.01 -13.77 -1.44
C ASN A 6 3.27 -12.79 -2.36
N LYS A 7 2.11 -12.27 -1.93
CA LYS A 7 1.38 -11.24 -2.70
C LYS A 7 2.19 -9.95 -2.90
N LEU A 8 2.87 -9.46 -1.86
CA LEU A 8 3.71 -8.26 -1.99
C LEU A 8 4.84 -8.48 -3.01
N ARG A 9 5.45 -9.66 -2.97
CA ARG A 9 6.50 -10.05 -3.93
C ARG A 9 5.98 -10.15 -5.36
N ASP A 10 4.81 -10.74 -5.57
CA ASP A 10 4.19 -10.82 -6.90
C ASP A 10 3.89 -9.44 -7.47
N ILE A 11 3.42 -8.51 -6.61
CA ILE A 11 3.16 -7.12 -6.99
C ILE A 11 4.45 -6.41 -7.40
N GLU A 12 5.54 -6.57 -6.63
CA GLU A 12 6.81 -5.95 -6.98
C GLU A 12 7.44 -6.57 -8.25
N LEU A 13 7.29 -7.88 -8.46
CA LEU A 13 7.70 -8.53 -9.71
C LEU A 13 6.94 -7.97 -10.90
N ARG A 14 5.61 -7.83 -10.78
CA ARG A 14 4.78 -7.23 -11.83
C ARG A 14 5.15 -5.78 -12.11
N TYR A 15 5.43 -5.01 -11.07
CA TYR A 15 5.87 -3.62 -11.21
C TYR A 15 7.17 -3.51 -12.03
N ARG A 16 8.19 -4.31 -11.71
CA ARG A 16 9.45 -4.35 -12.46
C ARG A 16 9.27 -4.86 -13.89
N GLU A 17 8.38 -5.83 -14.09
CA GLU A 17 8.03 -6.29 -15.43
C GLU A 17 7.45 -5.14 -16.27
N LEU A 18 6.55 -4.34 -15.69
CA LEU A 18 5.97 -3.18 -16.35
C LEU A 18 7.01 -2.10 -16.67
N GLU A 19 7.97 -1.83 -15.77
CA GLU A 19 9.11 -0.93 -16.05
C GLU A 19 9.93 -1.42 -17.26
N GLY A 20 10.20 -2.72 -17.34
CA GLY A 20 10.87 -3.33 -18.48
C GLY A 20 10.06 -3.21 -19.77
N LEU A 21 8.76 -3.50 -19.73
CA LEU A 21 7.86 -3.39 -20.88
C LEU A 21 7.73 -1.93 -21.36
N LEU A 22 7.63 -0.97 -20.46
CA LEU A 22 7.55 0.46 -20.79
C LEU A 22 8.84 0.99 -21.41
N SER A 23 9.98 0.32 -21.16
CA SER A 23 11.28 0.65 -21.74
C SER A 23 11.53 -0.01 -23.10
N ASP A 24 10.69 -0.97 -23.52
CA ASP A 24 10.82 -1.67 -24.81
C ASP A 24 10.26 -0.81 -25.96
N ALA A 25 11.10 -0.55 -26.98
CA ALA A 25 10.72 0.19 -28.18
C ALA A 25 9.55 -0.45 -28.96
N GLN A 26 9.38 -1.77 -28.90
CA GLN A 26 8.26 -2.48 -29.53
C GLN A 26 6.92 -2.22 -28.82
N VAL A 27 6.97 -1.91 -27.53
CA VAL A 27 5.79 -1.52 -26.73
C VAL A 27 5.56 -0.03 -26.85
N ALA A 28 6.61 0.79 -26.77
CA ALA A 28 6.52 2.24 -26.89
C ALA A 28 5.95 2.70 -28.25
N SER A 29 6.22 1.95 -29.32
CA SER A 29 5.62 2.20 -30.64
C SER A 29 4.14 1.82 -30.76
N LYS A 30 3.58 1.08 -29.79
CA LYS A 30 2.19 0.63 -29.77
C LYS A 30 1.41 1.40 -28.70
N GLN A 31 0.88 2.55 -29.07
CA GLN A 31 0.22 3.51 -28.16
C GLN A 31 -0.79 2.86 -27.19
N GLY A 32 -1.66 1.97 -27.65
CA GLY A 32 -2.65 1.31 -26.79
C GLY A 32 -2.05 0.37 -25.74
N LEU A 33 -0.99 -0.37 -26.09
CA LEU A 33 -0.28 -1.23 -25.14
C LEU A 33 0.52 -0.40 -24.13
N TYR A 34 1.20 0.64 -24.61
CA TYR A 34 1.92 1.57 -23.75
C TYR A 34 0.99 2.22 -22.72
N GLN A 35 -0.15 2.76 -23.15
CA GLN A 35 -1.13 3.36 -22.24
C GLN A 35 -1.65 2.37 -21.20
N LYS A 36 -1.92 1.13 -21.61
CA LYS A 36 -2.36 0.07 -20.70
C LYS A 36 -1.31 -0.21 -19.62
N TYR A 37 -0.07 -0.44 -20.01
CA TYR A 37 1.00 -0.73 -19.06
C TYR A 37 1.38 0.48 -18.21
N ALA A 38 1.33 1.68 -18.76
CA ALA A 38 1.59 2.91 -18.01
C ALA A 38 0.52 3.14 -16.93
N LYS A 39 -0.75 2.88 -17.25
CA LYS A 39 -1.85 2.93 -16.27
C LYS A 39 -1.64 1.90 -15.16
N GLU A 40 -1.38 0.64 -15.54
CA GLU A 40 -1.13 -0.44 -14.57
C GLU A 40 0.08 -0.14 -13.67
N HIS A 41 1.17 0.36 -14.25
CA HIS A 41 2.36 0.77 -13.50
C HIS A 41 2.02 1.88 -12.50
N SER A 42 1.35 2.94 -12.97
CA SER A 42 0.89 4.05 -12.12
C SER A 42 -0.02 3.60 -10.99
N ASP A 43 -0.92 2.65 -11.25
CA ASP A 43 -1.81 2.06 -10.24
C ASP A 43 -1.03 1.31 -9.15
N LEU A 44 0.08 0.66 -9.51
CA LEU A 44 0.93 -0.10 -8.60
C LEU A 44 2.00 0.76 -7.88
N THR A 45 2.39 1.92 -8.42
CA THR A 45 3.47 2.77 -7.89
C THR A 45 3.28 3.07 -6.41
N VAL A 46 2.11 3.56 -6.01
CA VAL A 46 1.86 3.95 -4.60
C VAL A 46 1.99 2.76 -3.65
N LEU A 47 1.52 1.58 -4.06
CA LEU A 47 1.63 0.37 -3.24
C LEU A 47 3.10 -0.08 -3.13
N VAL A 48 3.82 -0.14 -4.24
CA VAL A 48 5.24 -0.55 -4.25
C VAL A 48 6.12 0.42 -3.45
N GLU A 49 5.92 1.73 -3.59
CA GLU A 49 6.63 2.72 -2.78
C GLU A 49 6.35 2.56 -1.29
N THR A 50 5.09 2.30 -0.93
CA THR A 50 4.70 2.06 0.46
C THR A 50 5.35 0.78 1.00
N ILE A 51 5.40 -0.30 0.22
CA ILE A 51 6.09 -1.56 0.57
C ILE A 51 7.58 -1.31 0.80
N ARG A 52 8.26 -0.61 -0.13
CA ARG A 52 9.69 -0.31 -0.03
C ARG A 52 9.99 0.55 1.20
N ARG A 53 9.13 1.53 1.51
CA ARG A 53 9.28 2.33 2.73
C ARG A 53 9.11 1.47 3.98
N TYR A 54 8.12 0.58 4.01
CA TYR A 54 7.92 -0.36 5.11
C TYR A 54 9.14 -1.26 5.33
N GLU A 55 9.72 -1.82 4.27
CA GLU A 55 10.95 -2.62 4.37
C GLU A 55 12.13 -1.81 4.90
N LYS A 56 12.29 -0.56 4.42
CA LYS A 56 13.34 0.33 4.90
C LYS A 56 13.20 0.64 6.40
N VAL A 57 11.99 0.99 6.85
CA VAL A 57 11.71 1.26 8.28
C VAL A 57 11.99 0.01 9.12
N LYS A 58 11.63 -1.18 8.63
CA LYS A 58 11.92 -2.44 9.31
C LYS A 58 13.43 -2.69 9.44
N THR A 59 14.22 -2.38 8.40
CA THR A 59 15.68 -2.47 8.46
C THR A 59 16.26 -1.47 9.45
N SER A 60 15.83 -0.20 9.41
CA SER A 60 16.29 0.82 10.36
C SER A 60 15.94 0.48 11.81
N LEU A 61 14.79 -0.15 12.06
CA LEU A 61 14.46 -0.67 13.40
C LEU A 61 15.42 -1.77 13.85
N ALA A 62 15.87 -2.64 12.95
CA ALA A 62 16.85 -3.68 13.27
C ALA A 62 18.24 -3.06 13.55
N GLU A 63 18.66 -2.09 12.73
CA GLU A 63 19.90 -1.33 12.96
C GLU A 63 19.86 -0.60 14.32
N ASN A 64 18.74 0.03 14.68
CA ASN A 64 18.60 0.69 15.97
C ASN A 64 18.60 -0.30 17.15
N GLN A 65 18.11 -1.53 16.97
CA GLN A 65 18.23 -2.56 18.00
C GLN A 65 19.70 -2.95 18.26
N GLU A 66 20.54 -2.93 17.24
CA GLU A 66 21.99 -3.15 17.39
C GLU A 66 22.63 -1.99 18.15
N LEU A 67 22.30 -0.73 17.82
CA LEU A 67 22.79 0.46 18.53
C LEU A 67 22.38 0.48 20.01
N LEU A 68 21.18 -0.01 20.32
CA LEU A 68 20.71 -0.13 21.71
C LEU A 68 21.52 -1.14 22.55
N ALA A 69 22.22 -2.07 21.89
CA ALA A 69 23.06 -3.06 22.54
C ALA A 69 24.51 -2.59 22.77
N GLU A 70 24.89 -1.40 22.28
CA GLU A 70 26.23 -0.83 22.50
C GLU A 70 26.40 -0.32 23.93
N ASN A 71 27.59 0.18 24.30
CA ASN A 71 27.85 0.72 25.65
C ASN A 71 27.83 2.25 25.73
N ASP A 72 27.49 2.93 24.62
CA ASP A 72 27.39 4.37 24.55
C ASP A 72 25.97 4.83 24.92
N GLU A 73 25.84 5.56 26.03
CA GLU A 73 24.55 6.02 26.55
C GLU A 73 23.94 7.16 25.72
N GLU A 74 24.75 7.96 25.01
CA GLU A 74 24.28 9.00 24.11
C GLU A 74 23.66 8.37 22.86
N LEU A 75 24.37 7.40 22.25
CA LEU A 75 23.85 6.66 21.10
C LEU A 75 22.58 5.87 21.45
N LYS A 76 22.51 5.25 22.64
CA LYS A 76 21.28 4.59 23.10
C LYS A 76 20.10 5.53 23.23
N ALA A 77 20.31 6.73 23.77
CA ALA A 77 19.24 7.70 23.95
C ALA A 77 18.66 8.11 22.59
N MET A 78 19.53 8.39 21.62
CA MET A 78 19.13 8.69 20.24
C MET A 78 18.38 7.52 19.59
N ALA A 79 18.92 6.29 19.70
CA ALA A 79 18.31 5.10 19.12
C ALA A 79 16.93 4.79 19.73
N LYS A 80 16.71 5.05 21.03
CA LYS A 80 15.39 4.88 21.67
C LYS A 80 14.34 5.82 21.10
N GLU A 81 14.68 7.09 20.95
CA GLU A 81 13.76 8.10 20.42
C GLU A 81 13.38 7.78 18.98
N GLU A 82 14.37 7.48 18.14
CA GLU A 82 14.13 7.11 16.74
C GLU A 82 13.35 5.79 16.63
N THR A 83 13.64 4.79 17.47
CA THR A 83 12.90 3.52 17.50
C THR A 83 11.41 3.74 17.73
N ALA A 84 11.03 4.65 18.65
CA ALA A 84 9.62 4.94 18.91
C ALA A 84 8.92 5.54 17.68
N GLN A 85 9.58 6.48 16.99
CA GLN A 85 9.05 7.10 15.76
C GLN A 85 8.93 6.07 14.63
N LEU A 86 9.97 5.25 14.41
CA LEU A 86 9.98 4.21 13.40
C LEU A 86 8.92 3.13 13.66
N GLN A 87 8.64 2.77 14.93
CA GLN A 87 7.58 1.83 15.28
C GLN A 87 6.19 2.37 14.94
N GLN A 88 5.94 3.65 15.20
CA GLN A 88 4.69 4.30 14.80
C GLN A 88 4.54 4.30 13.28
N GLU A 89 5.59 4.73 12.57
CA GLU A 89 5.58 4.75 11.11
C GLU A 89 5.36 3.35 10.52
N LEU A 90 5.99 2.32 11.09
CA LEU A 90 5.82 0.93 10.67
C LEU A 90 4.33 0.51 10.75
N ALA A 91 3.64 0.86 11.83
CA ALA A 91 2.22 0.54 12.01
C ALA A 91 1.33 1.29 11.01
N GLU A 92 1.59 2.57 10.76
CA GLU A 92 0.88 3.37 9.77
C GLU A 92 1.07 2.82 8.35
N LEU A 93 2.29 2.43 7.99
CA LEU A 93 2.61 1.81 6.71
C LEU A 93 1.94 0.44 6.56
N GLN A 94 1.88 -0.37 7.62
CA GLN A 94 1.17 -1.66 7.59
C GLN A 94 -0.32 -1.49 7.27
N GLU A 95 -0.99 -0.55 7.93
CA GLU A 95 -2.40 -0.30 7.66
C GLU A 95 -2.60 0.28 6.26
N LYS A 96 -1.72 1.20 5.82
CA LYS A 96 -1.77 1.73 4.46
C LYS A 96 -1.61 0.64 3.40
N ILE A 97 -0.65 -0.28 3.57
CA ILE A 97 -0.48 -1.44 2.67
C ILE A 97 -1.74 -2.29 2.67
N ARG A 98 -2.32 -2.56 3.84
CA ARG A 98 -3.56 -3.34 3.97
C ARG A 98 -4.71 -2.73 3.18
N VAL A 99 -4.90 -1.41 3.29
CA VAL A 99 -5.93 -0.68 2.54
C VAL A 99 -5.65 -0.72 1.04
N LEU A 100 -4.41 -0.48 0.61
CA LEU A 100 -4.02 -0.50 -0.80
C LEU A 100 -4.12 -1.88 -1.46
N LEU A 101 -4.09 -2.96 -0.67
CA LEU A 101 -4.27 -4.34 -1.14
C LEU A 101 -5.74 -4.73 -1.33
N LEU A 102 -6.69 -3.89 -0.87
CA LEU A 102 -8.08 -4.12 -1.16
C LEU A 102 -8.30 -3.99 -2.68
N PRO A 103 -9.04 -4.92 -3.30
CA PRO A 103 -9.37 -4.79 -4.71
C PRO A 103 -10.08 -3.45 -4.92
N LYS A 104 -9.58 -2.63 -5.84
CA LYS A 104 -10.30 -1.43 -6.30
C LYS A 104 -11.69 -1.87 -6.76
N ASP A 105 -12.75 -1.21 -6.29
CA ASP A 105 -14.09 -1.50 -6.79
C ASP A 105 -14.11 -1.05 -8.26
N PRO A 106 -14.51 -1.91 -9.21
CA PRO A 106 -14.68 -1.51 -10.61
C PRO A 106 -15.69 -0.35 -10.82
N ASN A 107 -16.41 0.03 -9.76
CA ASN A 107 -17.33 1.17 -9.71
C ASN A 107 -16.83 2.32 -8.83
N ASP A 108 -15.63 2.27 -8.22
CA ASP A 108 -15.09 3.37 -7.41
C ASP A 108 -15.03 4.70 -8.19
N ASP A 109 -14.80 4.64 -9.50
CA ASP A 109 -14.75 5.80 -10.40
C ASP A 109 -16.15 6.26 -10.89
N LYS A 110 -17.24 5.63 -10.44
CA LYS A 110 -18.61 5.90 -10.93
C LYS A 110 -19.46 6.57 -9.84
N ASN A 111 -20.39 7.44 -10.26
CA ASN A 111 -21.39 7.99 -9.35
C ASN A 111 -22.30 6.90 -8.79
N VAL A 112 -22.63 7.00 -7.50
CA VAL A 112 -23.55 6.07 -6.82
C VAL A 112 -24.95 6.69 -6.75
N PHE A 113 -25.96 5.92 -7.14
CA PHE A 113 -27.36 6.26 -6.88
C PHE A 113 -27.80 5.51 -5.62
N LEU A 114 -28.04 6.26 -4.54
CA LEU A 114 -28.57 5.73 -3.29
C LEU A 114 -30.09 5.86 -3.30
N GLU A 115 -30.79 4.75 -3.50
CA GLU A 115 -32.24 4.71 -3.37
C GLU A 115 -32.61 4.12 -2.01
N ILE A 116 -33.12 4.95 -1.11
CA ILE A 116 -33.59 4.49 0.19
C ILE A 116 -35.10 4.22 0.09
N ARG A 117 -35.51 2.97 0.29
CA ARG A 117 -36.91 2.54 0.27
C ARG A 117 -37.31 2.02 1.64
N ALA A 118 -38.49 2.42 2.10
CA ALA A 118 -39.08 1.85 3.30
C ALA A 118 -39.31 0.34 3.09
N GLY A 119 -38.81 -0.47 4.02
CA GLY A 119 -39.07 -1.90 4.07
C GLY A 119 -40.50 -2.22 4.52
N THR A 120 -40.81 -3.50 4.70
CA THR A 120 -42.12 -3.92 5.23
C THR A 120 -42.16 -3.71 6.75
N GLY A 121 -42.93 -2.72 7.22
CA GLY A 121 -43.08 -2.41 8.66
C GLY A 121 -44.04 -1.29 9.03
N GLY A 122 -45.02 -0.95 8.16
CA GLY A 122 -46.01 0.11 8.45
C GLY A 122 -45.37 1.49 8.66
N ASP A 123 -46.08 2.38 9.38
CA ASP A 123 -45.63 3.77 9.65
C ASP A 123 -44.28 3.87 10.37
N GLU A 124 -43.84 2.80 11.06
CA GLU A 124 -42.54 2.76 11.76
C GLU A 124 -41.36 2.59 10.79
N ALA A 125 -41.58 1.96 9.62
CA ALA A 125 -40.51 1.74 8.63
C ALA A 125 -40.13 3.02 7.86
N GLY A 126 -40.97 4.07 7.87
CA GLY A 126 -40.68 5.37 7.25
C GLY A 126 -39.83 6.29 8.12
N LEU A 127 -39.71 6.00 9.43
CA LEU A 127 -38.96 6.81 10.39
C LEU A 127 -37.45 6.48 10.42
N PHE A 128 -37.03 5.36 9.81
CA PHE A 128 -35.65 4.86 9.80
C PHE A 128 -34.99 4.89 8.40
N VAL A 129 -35.58 5.63 7.46
CA VAL A 129 -35.15 5.79 6.06
C VAL A 129 -34.36 7.08 5.91
#